data_AF-A0A3D4LIR9-F1
#
_entry.id   AF-A0A3D4LIR9-F1
#
_cell.length_a   1.000
_cell.length_b   1.000
_cell.length_c   1.000
_cell.angle_alpha   90.00
_cell.angle_beta   90.00
_cell.angle_gamma   90.00
#
_symmetry.space_group_name_H-M   'P 1'
#
loop_
_entity.id
_entity.type
_entity.pdbx_description
1 polymer ?
#
loop_
_entity_poly.entity_id
_entity_poly.type
_entity_poly.pdbx_seq_one_letter_code
_entity_poly.pdbx_strand_id
1 'polypeptide(L)'
;MFADNKIWIGKSDNRVYLEPKMANRHGLVAGATGTGKTITLKVLAESFSELGVPVFIADIKGDLASIAIAGTDNENMQERINRFGINDFKYKG
;
A
#
# COMPACT_ATOMS: atom_id res chain seq x y z
N MET A 1 1.93 4.50 -4.00
CA MET A 1 3.20 3.70 -3.97
C MET A 1 3.56 3.13 -5.34
N PHE A 2 2.81 3.52 -6.38
CA PHE A 2 3.11 3.24 -7.76
C PHE A 2 4.21 4.18 -8.30
N ALA A 3 5.25 3.61 -8.91
CA ALA A 3 6.34 4.35 -9.54
C ALA A 3 6.93 3.53 -10.69
N ASP A 4 7.35 4.19 -11.78
CA ASP A 4 8.00 3.56 -12.94
C ASP A 4 7.24 2.35 -13.51
N ASN A 5 5.92 2.44 -13.56
CA ASN A 5 5.02 1.37 -13.98
C ASN A 5 5.09 0.09 -13.12
N LYS A 6 5.51 0.21 -11.86
CA LYS A 6 5.63 -0.89 -10.90
C LYS A 6 5.06 -0.50 -9.54
N ILE A 7 4.68 -1.51 -8.75
CA ILE A 7 4.16 -1.30 -7.39
C ILE A 7 5.29 -1.52 -6.40
N TRP A 8 5.68 -0.49 -5.65
CA TRP A 8 6.68 -0.64 -4.60
C TRP A 8 6.07 -1.31 -3.36
N ILE A 9 6.59 -2.49 -2.98
CA ILE A 9 6.02 -3.32 -1.91
C ILE A 9 6.91 -3.47 -0.67
N GLY A 10 8.18 -3.05 -0.75
CA GLY A 10 9.11 -3.21 0.35
C GLY A 10 10.51 -2.66 0.06
N LYS A 11 11.36 -2.61 1.08
CA LYS A 11 12.73 -2.13 0.98
C LYS A 11 13.65 -2.94 1.87
N SER A 12 14.79 -3.35 1.33
CA SER A 12 15.97 -3.82 2.08
C SER A 12 17.12 -2.88 1.70
N ASP A 13 18.24 -3.39 1.19
CA ASP A 13 19.29 -2.53 0.60
C ASP A 13 18.77 -1.78 -0.63
N ASN A 14 17.90 -2.44 -1.40
CA ASN A 14 17.22 -1.88 -2.57
C ASN A 14 15.70 -1.86 -2.35
N ARG A 15 15.01 -1.03 -3.13
CA ARG A 15 13.54 -1.08 -3.24
C ARG A 15 13.11 -2.35 -3.97
N VAL A 16 12.05 -2.98 -3.47
CA VAL A 16 11.47 -4.23 -4.00
C VAL A 16 10.11 -3.93 -4.62
N TYR A 17 9.94 -4.34 -5.86
CA TYR A 17 8.76 -4.01 -6.67
C TYR A 17 8.00 -5.25 -7.11
N LEU A 18 6.67 -5.14 -7.14
CA LEU A 18 5.78 -6.05 -7.84
C LEU A 18 5.54 -5.52 -9.26
N GLU A 19 5.88 -6.35 -10.24
CA GLU A 19 5.54 -6.11 -11.65
C GLU A 19 4.03 -6.28 -11.85
N PRO A 20 3.29 -5.28 -12.36
CA PRO A 20 1.82 -5.38 -12.48
C PRO A 20 1.36 -6.59 -13.29
N LYS A 21 2.09 -6.95 -14.36
CA LYS A 21 1.82 -8.14 -15.18
C LYS A 21 1.92 -9.47 -14.40
N MET A 22 2.61 -9.48 -13.27
CA MET A 22 2.76 -10.65 -12.41
C MET A 22 1.68 -10.73 -11.32
N ALA A 23 0.91 -9.65 -11.13
CA ALA A 23 -0.17 -9.57 -10.15
C ALA A 23 -1.46 -10.31 -10.58
N ASN A 24 -1.47 -10.97 -11.74
CA ASN A 24 -2.54 -11.86 -12.19
C ASN A 24 -2.49 -13.25 -11.54
N ARG A 25 -1.59 -13.48 -10.58
CA ARG A 25 -1.50 -14.69 -9.76
C ARG A 25 -2.00 -14.40 -8.35
N HIS A 26 -2.57 -15.42 -7.70
CA HIS A 26 -2.97 -15.29 -6.31
C HIS A 26 -1.75 -15.01 -5.41
N GLY A 27 -1.88 -14.02 -4.54
CA GLY A 27 -0.91 -13.69 -3.50
C GLY A 27 -1.48 -13.95 -2.11
N LEU A 28 -0.60 -14.11 -1.13
CA LEU A 28 -0.96 -14.29 0.28
C LEU A 28 -0.23 -13.25 1.13
N VAL A 29 -0.99 -12.44 1.86
CA VAL A 29 -0.46 -11.56 2.91
C VAL A 29 -0.76 -12.21 4.27
N ALA A 30 0.27 -12.78 4.89
CA ALA A 30 0.17 -13.46 6.18
C ALA A 30 1.13 -12.86 7.22
N GLY A 31 0.83 -13.05 8.50
CA GLY A 31 1.60 -12.49 9.62
C GLY A 31 0.78 -12.42 10.91
N ALA A 32 1.42 -12.12 12.04
CA ALA A 32 0.75 -11.95 13.33
C ALA A 32 -0.06 -10.64 13.42
N THR A 33 -0.85 -10.47 14.49
CA THR A 33 -1.52 -9.19 14.74
C THR A 33 -0.49 -8.09 14.94
N GLY A 34 -0.74 -6.90 14.38
CA GLY A 34 0.19 -5.77 14.48
C GLY A 34 1.36 -5.78 13.48
N THR A 35 1.53 -6.83 12.66
CA THR A 35 2.65 -6.91 11.69
C THR A 35 2.36 -6.25 10.34
N GLY A 36 1.36 -5.38 10.26
CA GLY A 36 1.10 -4.57 9.07
C GLY A 36 0.22 -5.19 7.98
N LYS A 37 -0.39 -6.38 8.18
CA LYS A 37 -1.26 -7.02 7.17
C LYS A 37 -2.32 -6.07 6.55
N THR A 38 -3.09 -5.38 7.40
CA THR A 38 -4.12 -4.42 6.96
C THR A 38 -3.51 -3.28 6.14
N ILE A 39 -2.38 -2.73 6.60
CA ILE A 39 -1.70 -1.63 5.91
C ILE A 39 -1.14 -2.09 4.56
N THR A 40 -0.56 -3.29 4.49
CA THR A 40 -0.09 -3.87 3.24
C THR A 40 -1.22 -4.04 2.23
N LEU A 41 -2.37 -4.56 2.66
CA LEU A 41 -3.54 -4.71 1.77
C LEU A 41 -4.05 -3.35 1.27
N LYS A 42 -4.09 -2.33 2.13
CA LYS A 42 -4.47 -0.97 1.72
C LYS A 42 -3.52 -0.43 0.65
N VAL A 43 -2.21 -0.48 0.89
CA VAL A 43 -1.21 0.02 -0.07
C VAL A 43 -1.31 -0.68 -1.42
N LEU A 44 -1.54 -2.01 -1.43
CA LEU A 44 -1.75 -2.76 -2.68
C LEU A 44 -3.02 -2.32 -3.39
N ALA A 45 -4.14 -2.21 -2.68
CA ALA A 45 -5.41 -1.78 -3.25
C ALA A 45 -5.34 -0.38 -3.87
N GLU A 46 -4.77 0.59 -3.14
CA GLU A 46 -4.53 1.94 -3.66
C GLU A 46 -3.64 1.90 -4.89
N SER A 47 -2.54 1.14 -4.86
CA SER A 47 -1.60 1.07 -5.99
C SER A 47 -2.22 0.42 -7.24
N PHE A 48 -3.10 -0.57 -7.08
CA PHE A 48 -3.87 -1.12 -8.20
C PHE A 48 -4.92 -0.13 -8.73
N SER A 49 -5.57 0.61 -7.84
CA SER A 49 -6.49 1.68 -8.22
C SER A 49 -5.77 2.81 -8.99
N GLU A 50 -4.59 3.23 -8.54
CA GLU A 50 -3.72 4.22 -9.22
C GLU A 50 -3.30 3.73 -10.63
N LEU A 51 -3.19 2.42 -10.82
CA LEU A 51 -2.96 1.76 -12.11
C LEU A 51 -4.20 1.69 -13.02
N GLY A 52 -5.36 2.15 -12.55
CA GLY A 52 -6.65 2.05 -13.25
C GLY A 52 -7.28 0.66 -13.19
N VAL A 53 -6.79 -0.23 -12.32
CA VAL A 53 -7.36 -1.57 -12.12
C VAL A 53 -8.52 -1.47 -11.11
N PRO A 54 -9.74 -1.91 -11.46
CA PRO A 54 -10.83 -1.98 -10.50
C PRO A 54 -10.50 -2.95 -9.36
N VAL A 55 -10.59 -2.48 -8.11
CA VAL A 55 -10.27 -3.29 -6.93
C VAL A 55 -11.54 -3.59 -6.14
N PHE A 56 -11.76 -4.87 -5.85
CA PHE A 56 -12.77 -5.34 -4.92
C PHE A 56 -12.10 -5.89 -3.65
N ILE A 57 -12.59 -5.48 -2.47
CA ILE A 57 -12.06 -5.92 -1.18
C ILE A 57 -13.20 -6.42 -0.31
N ALA A 58 -13.10 -7.66 0.17
CA ALA A 58 -13.97 -8.16 1.23
C ALA A 58 -13.39 -7.74 2.59
N ASP A 59 -14.07 -6.84 3.27
CA ASP A 59 -13.64 -6.28 4.55
C ASP A 59 -14.48 -6.80 5.71
N ILE A 60 -14.06 -7.95 6.27
CA ILE A 60 -14.78 -8.61 7.38
C ILE A 60 -14.70 -7.79 8.68
N LYS A 61 -13.58 -7.09 8.91
CA LYS A 61 -13.34 -6.36 10.16
C LYS A 61 -13.72 -4.89 10.08
N GLY A 62 -13.99 -4.36 8.89
CA GLY A 62 -14.30 -2.96 8.65
C GLY A 62 -13.08 -2.04 8.71
N ASP A 63 -11.87 -2.60 8.73
CA ASP A 63 -10.63 -1.82 8.90
C ASP A 63 -9.99 -1.40 7.58
N LEU A 64 -10.43 -1.95 6.44
CA LEU A 64 -9.90 -1.66 5.10
C LEU A 64 -10.67 -0.53 4.40
N ALA A 65 -11.98 -0.40 4.60
CA ALA A 65 -12.84 0.59 3.95
C ALA A 65 -12.40 2.05 4.17
N SER A 66 -11.68 2.32 5.27
CA SER A 66 -11.07 3.63 5.57
C SER A 66 -10.09 4.14 4.50
N ILE A 67 -9.67 3.30 3.55
CA ILE A 67 -8.82 3.71 2.42
C ILE A 67 -9.48 4.73 1.48
N ALA A 68 -10.82 4.77 1.43
CA ALA A 68 -11.56 5.70 0.57
C ALA A 68 -11.61 7.14 1.10
N ILE A 69 -10.92 7.42 2.22
CA ILE A 69 -10.89 8.71 2.89
C ILE A 69 -9.43 9.11 3.04
N ALA A 70 -9.13 10.36 2.70
CA ALA A 70 -7.80 10.91 2.91
C ALA A 70 -7.37 10.80 4.38
N GLY A 71 -6.18 10.24 4.60
CA GLY A 71 -5.58 10.17 5.92
C GLY A 71 -5.25 11.56 6.49
N THR A 72 -5.07 11.60 7.82
CA THR A 72 -4.59 12.79 8.53
C THR A 72 -3.12 12.66 8.88
N ASP A 73 -2.43 13.79 8.83
CA ASP A 73 -1.01 13.83 9.11
C ASP A 73 -0.69 13.62 10.59
N ASN A 74 0.40 12.93 10.88
CA ASN A 74 0.88 12.67 12.25
C ASN A 74 2.37 12.30 12.27
N GLU A 75 3.00 12.39 13.46
CA GLU A 75 4.43 12.13 13.65
C GLU A 75 4.86 10.74 13.16
N ASN A 76 4.09 9.69 13.49
CA ASN A 76 4.38 8.33 13.06
C ASN A 76 4.40 8.17 11.52
N MET A 77 3.52 8.90 10.82
CA MET A 77 3.49 8.92 9.36
C MET A 77 4.66 9.71 8.78
N GLN A 78 4.99 10.87 9.36
CA GLN A 78 6.14 11.68 8.95
C GLN A 78 7.46 10.92 9.11
N GLU A 79 7.66 10.22 10.23
CA GLU A 79 8.82 9.35 10.44
C GLU A 79 8.94 8.27 9.37
N ARG A 80 7.82 7.66 8.98
CA ARG A 80 7.78 6.63 7.93
C ARG A 80 8.14 7.23 6.57
N ILE A 81 7.53 8.35 6.19
CA ILE A 81 7.81 9.06 4.93
C ILE A 81 9.31 9.35 4.82
N ASN A 82 9.90 9.90 5.89
CA ASN A 82 11.33 10.21 5.97
C ASN A 82 12.20 8.94 5.89
N ARG A 83 11.88 7.91 6.69
CA ARG A 83 12.62 6.63 6.69
C ARG A 83 12.66 5.96 5.32
N PHE A 84 11.56 6.07 4.58
CA PHE A 84 11.41 5.46 3.26
C PHE A 84 11.88 6.36 2.12
N GLY A 85 12.19 7.64 2.40
CA GLY A 85 12.59 8.62 1.38
C GLY A 85 11.49 8.82 0.34
N ILE A 86 10.25 8.98 0.81
CA ILE A 86 9.08 9.22 -0.04
C ILE A 86 8.98 10.71 -0.30
N ASN A 87 9.24 11.12 -1.53
CA ASN A 87 9.09 12.52 -1.96
C ASN A 87 7.64 12.77 -2.40
N ASP A 88 7.18 14.01 -2.27
CA ASP A 88 5.86 14.47 -2.75
C ASP A 88 4.65 13.67 -2.23
N PHE A 89 4.77 13.12 -1.02
CA PHE A 89 3.67 12.39 -0.38
C PHE A 89 2.44 13.29 -0.20
N LYS A 90 1.27 12.79 -0.59
CA LYS A 90 -0.01 13.47 -0.43
C LYS A 90 -1.02 12.47 0.13
N TYR A 91 -1.78 12.89 1.13
CA TYR A 91 -2.93 12.13 1.60
C TYR A 91 -4.04 12.18 0.54
N LYS A 92 -4.43 11.01 0.04
CA LYS A 92 -5.48 10.82 -0.96
C LYS A 92 -6.56 9.91 -0.39
N GLY A 93 -7.80 10.06 -0.87
CA GLY A 93 -8.93 9.17 -0.62
C GLY A 93 -9.55 8.73 -1.93
#